data_AF-A0A0B2X8Y8-F1
#
_entry.id   AF-A0A0B2X8Y8-F1
#
_cell.length_a   1.000
_cell.length_b   1.000
_cell.length_c   1.000
_cell.angle_alpha   90.00
_cell.angle_beta   90.00
_cell.angle_gamma   90.00
#
_symmetry.space_group_name_H-M   'P 1'
#
loop_
_entity.id
_entity.type
_entity.pdbx_description
1 polymer ?
#
loop_
_entity_poly.entity_id
_entity_poly.type
_entity_poly.pdbx_seq_one_letter_code
_entity_poly.pdbx_strand_id
1 'polypeptide(L)'
;MPRPIEPSLRGNVQYQRLQASIKLFGAMLLVFFTVAFTAAVLRLPLPRVLELLTRWGPGGAEQYEEMISIIYIVWGYFLLRAADSPFDHELFLDFSLHANVAHFSLMTAMAVLKLKLLYILF
;
A
#
# COMPACT_ATOMS: atom_id res chain seq x y z
N MET A 1 -10.16 -24.42 11.53
CA MET A 1 -10.12 -24.93 10.14
C MET A 1 -10.66 -23.84 9.24
N PRO A 2 -9.97 -23.47 8.14
CA PRO A 2 -10.53 -22.60 7.10
C PRO A 2 -11.82 -23.24 6.57
N ARG A 3 -12.87 -22.45 6.33
CA ARG A 3 -14.12 -23.03 5.81
C ARG A 3 -13.89 -23.40 4.34
N PRO A 4 -14.24 -24.62 3.89
CA PRO A 4 -14.11 -24.97 2.49
C PRO A 4 -14.90 -23.98 1.63
N ILE A 5 -14.24 -23.37 0.64
CA ILE A 5 -14.91 -22.45 -0.29
C ILE A 5 -16.02 -23.22 -1.00
N GLU A 6 -17.27 -22.81 -0.77
CA GLU A 6 -18.43 -23.42 -1.41
C GLU A 6 -18.22 -23.47 -2.93
N PRO A 7 -18.46 -24.62 -3.59
CA PRO A 7 -18.29 -24.75 -5.04
C PRO A 7 -19.06 -23.69 -5.85
N SER A 8 -20.18 -23.21 -5.31
CA SER A 8 -21.00 -22.12 -5.86
C SER A 8 -20.24 -20.80 -6.05
N LEU A 9 -19.27 -20.51 -5.18
CA LEU A 9 -18.52 -19.25 -5.20
C LEU A 9 -17.42 -19.22 -6.26
N ARG A 10 -16.81 -20.36 -6.60
CA ARG A 10 -15.70 -20.42 -7.56
C ARG A 10 -16.10 -20.09 -9.00
N GLY A 11 -17.34 -20.41 -9.38
CA GLY A 11 -17.92 -20.04 -10.68
C GLY A 11 -18.47 -18.60 -10.72
N ASN A 12 -18.49 -17.89 -9.59
CA ASN A 12 -19.06 -16.56 -9.49
C ASN A 12 -18.07 -15.49 -9.99
N VAL A 13 -18.47 -14.74 -11.02
CA VAL A 13 -17.65 -13.67 -11.63
C VAL A 13 -17.28 -12.58 -10.61
N GLN A 14 -18.16 -12.26 -9.66
CA GLN A 14 -17.87 -11.26 -8.62
C GLN A 14 -16.78 -11.74 -7.68
N TYR A 15 -16.82 -13.03 -7.29
CA TYR A 15 -15.78 -13.64 -6.46
C TYR A 15 -14.43 -13.63 -7.18
N GLN A 16 -14.39 -14.04 -8.44
CA GLN A 16 -13.17 -14.00 -9.26
C GLN A 16 -12.62 -12.57 -9.41
N ARG A 17 -13.50 -11.58 -9.61
CA ARG A 17 -13.11 -10.17 -9.66
C ARG A 17 -12.53 -9.69 -8.34
N LEU A 18 -13.12 -10.07 -7.20
CA LEU A 18 -12.57 -9.74 -5.88
C LEU A 18 -11.17 -10.32 -5.71
N GLN A 19 -10.97 -11.60 -6.03
CA GLN A 19 -9.65 -12.24 -5.97
C GLN A 19 -8.65 -11.52 -6.88
N ALA A 20 -9.04 -11.23 -8.12
CA ALA A 20 -8.18 -10.54 -9.07
C ALA A 20 -7.79 -9.14 -8.58
N SER A 21 -8.73 -8.38 -8.00
CA SER A 21 -8.47 -7.06 -7.44
C SER A 21 -7.49 -7.10 -6.27
N ILE A 22 -7.67 -8.04 -5.34
CA ILE A 22 -6.75 -8.20 -4.20
C ILE A 22 -5.36 -8.62 -4.70
N LYS A 23 -5.28 -9.55 -5.66
CA LYS A 23 -4.01 -9.98 -6.27
C LYS A 23 -3.30 -8.84 -6.97
N LEU A 24 -4.03 -8.08 -7.79
CA LEU A 24 -3.48 -6.94 -8.49
C LEU A 24 -2.95 -5.90 -7.51
N PHE A 25 -3.73 -5.56 -6.48
CA PHE A 25 -3.31 -4.60 -5.45
C PHE A 25 -2.09 -5.07 -4.67
N GLY A 26 -2.09 -6.31 -4.18
CA GLY A 26 -0.94 -6.89 -3.47
C GLY A 26 0.32 -6.95 -4.33
N ALA A 27 0.19 -7.31 -5.62
CA ALA A 27 1.30 -7.35 -6.56
C ALA A 27 1.87 -5.95 -6.84
N MET A 28 1.01 -4.95 -7.01
CA MET A 28 1.44 -3.56 -7.20
C MET A 28 2.21 -3.04 -5.98
N LEU A 29 1.72 -3.33 -4.76
CA LEU A 29 2.44 -2.97 -3.53
C LEU A 29 3.82 -3.64 -3.47
N LEU A 30 3.89 -4.95 -3.74
CA LEU A 30 5.16 -5.67 -3.75
C LEU A 30 6.16 -5.07 -4.74
N VAL A 31 5.75 -4.86 -5.98
CA VAL A 31 6.65 -4.33 -7.02
C VAL A 31 7.12 -2.93 -6.67
N PHE A 32 6.18 -2.03 -6.36
CA PHE A 32 6.51 -0.63 -6.07
C PHE A 32 7.42 -0.51 -4.86
N PHE A 33 7.06 -1.13 -3.72
CA PHE A 33 7.81 -0.96 -2.48
C PHE A 33 9.11 -1.75 -2.46
N THR A 34 9.24 -2.86 -3.21
CA THR A 34 10.56 -3.53 -3.36
C THR A 34 11.53 -2.66 -4.13
N VAL A 35 11.07 -2.00 -5.20
CA VAL A 35 11.89 -1.05 -5.97
C VAL A 35 12.26 0.15 -5.10
N ALA A 36 11.28 0.75 -4.40
CA ALA A 36 11.51 1.89 -3.51
C ALA A 36 12.49 1.54 -2.37
N PHE A 37 12.30 0.41 -1.70
CA PHE A 37 13.19 -0.08 -0.64
C PHE A 37 14.62 -0.25 -1.14
N THR A 38 14.79 -0.88 -2.30
CA THR A 38 16.12 -1.11 -2.89
C THR A 38 16.78 0.22 -3.25
N ALA A 39 16.04 1.15 -3.85
CA ALA A 39 16.55 2.47 -4.18
C ALA A 39 16.92 3.30 -2.94
N ALA A 40 16.13 3.19 -1.87
CA ALA A 40 16.39 3.85 -0.59
C ALA A 40 17.65 3.30 0.09
N VAL A 41 17.75 1.97 0.25
CA VAL A 41 18.90 1.29 0.89
C VAL A 41 20.20 1.55 0.12
N LEU A 42 20.16 1.53 -1.21
CA LEU A 42 21.33 1.80 -2.06
C LEU A 42 21.60 3.30 -2.26
N ARG A 43 20.78 4.18 -1.68
CA ARG A 43 20.89 5.64 -1.80
C ARG A 43 20.97 6.11 -3.26
N LEU A 44 20.19 5.48 -4.14
CA LEU A 44 20.19 5.82 -5.57
C LEU A 44 19.68 7.26 -5.78
N PRO A 45 20.26 8.01 -6.73
CA PRO A 45 19.71 9.30 -7.12
C PRO A 45 18.37 9.08 -7.82
N LEU A 46 17.32 9.78 -7.38
CA LEU A 46 15.99 9.71 -7.97
C LEU A 46 15.67 11.03 -8.70
N PRO A 47 14.93 10.99 -9.81
CA PRO A 47 14.33 12.18 -10.39
C PRO A 47 13.51 12.96 -9.34
N ARG A 48 13.54 14.29 -9.39
CA ARG A 48 12.87 15.17 -8.40
C ARG A 48 11.41 14.82 -8.14
N VAL A 49 10.68 14.40 -9.19
CA VAL A 49 9.27 13.97 -9.05
C VAL A 49 9.15 12.72 -8.18
N LEU A 50 10.04 11.75 -8.35
CA LEU A 50 10.06 10.52 -7.53
C LEU A 50 10.55 10.82 -6.11
N GLU A 51 11.55 11.69 -5.94
CA GLU A 51 11.98 12.11 -4.60
C GLU A 51 10.84 12.75 -3.81
N LEU A 52 10.03 13.61 -4.43
CA LEU A 52 8.88 14.21 -3.76
C LEU A 52 7.82 13.18 -3.34
N LEU A 53 7.74 12.05 -4.05
CA LEU A 53 6.76 11.00 -3.78
C LEU A 53 7.25 9.98 -2.75
N THR A 54 8.55 9.68 -2.72
CA THR A 54 9.10 8.59 -1.89
C THR A 54 10.00 9.05 -0.75
N ARG A 55 10.65 10.22 -0.85
CA ARG A 55 11.59 10.73 0.16
C ARG A 55 10.94 11.77 1.07
N TRP A 56 10.43 11.31 2.21
CA TRP A 56 9.63 12.15 3.12
C TRP A 56 10.43 12.87 4.21
N GLY A 57 11.46 13.63 3.85
CA GLY A 57 12.05 14.67 4.71
C GLY A 57 13.60 14.72 4.73
N PRO A 58 14.19 15.84 5.21
CA PRO A 58 15.64 15.98 5.36
C PRO A 58 16.15 15.40 6.70
N GLY A 59 17.40 14.93 6.74
CA GLY A 59 18.20 14.81 7.97
C GLY A 59 17.88 13.63 8.90
N GLY A 60 17.53 12.45 8.37
CA GLY A 60 17.17 11.27 9.18
C GLY A 60 15.70 10.86 9.05
N ALA A 61 15.01 11.35 8.02
CA ALA A 61 13.72 10.83 7.60
C ALA A 61 13.85 9.68 6.56
N GLU A 62 15.07 9.38 6.12
CA GLU A 62 15.40 8.30 5.18
C GLU A 62 14.99 6.92 5.73
N GLN A 63 15.08 6.76 7.05
CA GLN A 63 14.65 5.56 7.77
C GLN A 63 13.13 5.34 7.66
N TYR A 64 12.33 6.40 7.47
CA TYR A 64 10.88 6.23 7.28
C TYR A 64 10.55 5.62 5.93
N GLU A 65 11.29 5.96 4.86
CA GLU A 65 11.13 5.36 3.53
C GLU A 65 11.47 3.87 3.56
N GLU A 66 12.53 3.48 4.26
CA GLU A 66 12.92 2.08 4.43
C GLU A 66 11.90 1.31 5.28
N MET A 67 11.51 1.88 6.43
CA MET A 67 10.56 1.28 7.37
C MET A 67 9.18 1.08 6.73
N ILE A 68 8.65 2.09 6.05
CA ILE A 68 7.34 1.98 5.42
C ILE A 68 7.38 0.96 4.28
N SER A 69 8.47 0.95 3.50
CA SER A 69 8.59 0.06 2.36
C SER A 69 8.62 -1.40 2.80
N ILE A 70 9.36 -1.75 3.85
CA ILE A 70 9.38 -3.13 4.34
C ILE A 70 8.01 -3.57 4.88
N ILE A 71 7.26 -2.68 5.54
CA ILE A 71 5.89 -2.96 5.99
C ILE A 71 4.99 -3.27 4.80
N TYR A 72 5.02 -2.45 3.75
CA TYR A 72 4.18 -2.67 2.56
C TYR A 72 4.60 -3.88 1.71
N ILE A 73 5.87 -4.27 1.72
CA ILE A 73 6.32 -5.52 1.10
C ILE A 73 5.67 -6.70 1.80
N VAL A 74 5.78 -6.77 3.12
CA VAL A 74 5.15 -7.84 3.91
C VAL A 74 3.62 -7.81 3.73
N TRP A 75 3.02 -6.62 3.75
CA TRP A 75 1.59 -6.43 3.52
C TRP A 75 1.13 -6.96 2.16
N GLY A 76 1.83 -6.58 1.08
CA GLY A 76 1.54 -7.02 -0.28
C GLY A 76 1.61 -8.55 -0.41
N TYR A 77 2.59 -9.18 0.22
CA TYR A 77 2.69 -10.64 0.29
C TYR A 77 1.47 -11.29 0.98
N PHE A 78 1.04 -10.75 2.11
CA PHE A 78 -0.15 -11.26 2.80
C PHE A 78 -1.45 -10.98 2.05
N LEU A 79 -1.54 -9.90 1.27
CA LEU A 79 -2.67 -9.65 0.37
C LEU A 79 -2.74 -10.71 -0.73
N LEU A 80 -1.61 -11.07 -1.35
CA LEU A 80 -1.57 -12.14 -2.34
C LEU A 80 -2.05 -13.48 -1.75
N ARG A 81 -1.64 -13.79 -0.52
CA ARG A 81 -2.08 -14.99 0.23
C ARG A 81 -3.58 -14.94 0.55
N ALA A 82 -4.07 -13.80 1.04
CA ALA A 82 -5.47 -13.62 1.40
C ALA A 82 -6.41 -13.69 0.18
N ALA A 83 -5.90 -13.36 -1.01
CA ALA A 83 -6.69 -13.40 -2.24
C ALA A 83 -7.14 -14.83 -2.64
N ASP A 84 -6.44 -15.88 -2.21
CA ASP A 84 -6.84 -17.25 -2.51
C ASP A 84 -8.08 -17.70 -1.73
N SER A 85 -8.32 -17.12 -0.55
CA SER A 85 -9.56 -17.29 0.23
C SER A 85 -9.98 -16.00 0.95
N PRO A 86 -10.55 -15.00 0.24
CA PRO A 86 -10.84 -13.68 0.82
C PRO A 86 -11.76 -13.72 2.04
N PHE A 87 -12.78 -14.59 2.02
CA PHE A 87 -13.75 -14.73 3.11
C PHE A 87 -13.18 -15.41 4.38
N ASP A 88 -12.06 -16.14 4.27
CA ASP A 88 -11.35 -16.64 5.46
C ASP A 88 -10.47 -15.55 6.09
N HIS A 89 -10.25 -14.44 5.39
CA HIS A 89 -9.33 -13.36 5.76
C HIS A 89 -10.03 -11.99 5.85
N GLU A 90 -11.35 -11.98 6.09
CA GLU A 90 -12.17 -10.75 6.12
C GLU A 90 -11.59 -9.67 7.03
N LEU A 91 -11.22 -10.02 8.27
CA LEU A 91 -10.65 -9.05 9.22
C LEU A 91 -9.37 -8.37 8.69
N PHE A 92 -8.51 -9.13 7.99
CA PHE A 92 -7.29 -8.57 7.41
C PHE A 92 -7.58 -7.68 6.21
N LEU A 93 -8.56 -8.07 5.37
CA LEU A 93 -8.98 -7.26 4.22
C LEU A 93 -9.69 -5.98 4.65
N ASP A 94 -10.54 -6.05 5.69
CA ASP A 94 -11.20 -4.89 6.28
C ASP A 94 -10.18 -3.96 6.92
N PHE A 95 -9.24 -4.49 7.72
CA PHE A 95 -8.13 -3.71 8.23
C PHE A 95 -7.37 -3.01 7.09
N SER A 96 -7.08 -3.75 6.01
CA SER A 96 -6.37 -3.22 4.85
C SER A 96 -7.12 -2.09 4.16
N LEU A 97 -8.42 -2.24 3.97
CA LEU A 97 -9.26 -1.19 3.42
C LEU A 97 -9.25 0.05 4.31
N HIS A 98 -9.56 -0.10 5.59
CA HIS A 98 -9.68 1.03 6.53
C HIS A 98 -8.34 1.74 6.76
N ALA A 99 -7.24 0.99 6.86
CA ALA A 99 -5.92 1.56 7.03
C ALA A 99 -5.48 2.38 5.82
N ASN A 100 -5.76 1.91 4.59
CA ASN A 100 -5.45 2.67 3.38
C ASN A 100 -6.36 3.90 3.21
N VAL A 101 -7.65 3.79 3.58
CA VAL A 101 -8.55 4.95 3.62
C VAL A 101 -8.06 6.00 4.62
N ALA A 102 -7.67 5.59 5.83
CA ALA A 102 -7.12 6.49 6.84
C ALA A 102 -5.82 7.14 6.37
N HIS A 103 -4.89 6.35 5.80
CA HIS A 103 -3.64 6.86 5.23
C HIS A 103 -3.92 7.91 4.15
N PHE A 104 -4.71 7.56 3.13
CA PHE A 104 -5.04 8.46 2.03
C PHE A 104 -5.70 9.75 2.52
N SER A 105 -6.61 9.64 3.50
CA SER A 105 -7.29 10.78 4.10
C SER A 105 -6.29 11.71 4.81
N LEU A 106 -5.36 11.14 5.59
CA LEU A 106 -4.31 11.91 6.27
C LEU A 106 -3.39 12.62 5.26
N MET A 107 -2.92 11.90 4.24
CA MET A 107 -2.05 12.48 3.21
C MET A 107 -2.74 13.61 2.44
N THR A 108 -4.03 13.45 2.12
CA THR A 108 -4.84 14.49 1.47
C THR A 108 -4.99 15.71 2.38
N ALA A 109 -5.30 15.52 3.66
CA ALA A 109 -5.40 16.62 4.63
C ALA A 109 -4.07 17.37 4.77
N MET A 110 -2.95 16.63 4.88
CA MET A 110 -1.61 17.22 4.94
C MET A 110 -1.27 18.01 3.68
N ALA A 111 -1.61 17.52 2.49
CA ALA A 111 -1.40 18.21 1.23
C ALA A 111 -2.17 19.54 1.17
N VAL A 112 -3.46 19.52 1.55
CA VAL A 112 -4.30 20.72 1.60
C VAL A 112 -3.79 21.74 2.62
N LEU A 113 -3.41 21.30 3.82
CA LEU A 113 -2.90 22.18 4.88
C LEU A 113 -1.54 22.79 4.53
N LYS A 114 -0.62 21.98 3.96
CA LYS A 114 0.67 22.50 3.47
C LYS A 114 0.48 23.51 2.34
N LEU A 115 -0.44 23.25 1.41
CA LEU A 115 -0.77 24.18 0.33
C LEU A 115 -1.29 25.52 0.88
N LYS A 116 -2.15 25.47 1.92
CA LYS A 116 -2.66 26.67 2.60
C LYS A 116 -1.56 27.49 3.29
N LEU A 117 -0.61 26.82 3.95
CA LEU A 117 0.52 27.47 4.62
C LEU A 117 1.46 28.16 3.63
N LEU A 118 1.68 27.57 2.45
CA LEU A 118 2.49 28.16 1.39
C LEU A 118 1.85 29.42 0.78
N TYR A 119 0.51 29.54 0.81
CA TYR A 119 -0.25 30.67 0.26
C TYR A 119 -0.41 31.86 1.24
N ILE A 120 -0.08 31.68 2.53
CA ILE A 120 -0.17 32.74 3.56
C ILE A 120 1.19 33.41 3.79
N LEU A 121 2.29 32.74 3.44
CA LEU A 121 3.67 33.18 3.68
C LEU A 121 4.35 33.79 2.44
N PHE A 122 3.64 33.92 1.32
CA PHE A 122 4.03 34.59 0.08
C PHE A 122 2.84 35.35 -0.49
#